data_AF-A0A851GST7-F1
#
_entry.id   AF-A0A851GST7-F1
#
_cell.length_a   1.000
_cell.length_b   1.000
_cell.length_c   1.000
_cell.angle_alpha   90.00
_cell.angle_beta   90.00
_cell.angle_gamma   90.00
#
_symmetry.space_group_name_H-M   'P 1'
#
loop_
_entity.id
_entity.type
_entity.pdbx_description
1 polymer ?
#
loop_
_entity_poly.entity_id
_entity_poly.type
_entity_poly.pdbx_seq_one_letter_code
_entity_poly.pdbx_strand_id
1 'polypeptide(L)'
;MSAELQHLQKQVAWMRWYILLTSGILISLVLFAFTNPGQSFGIIRAKGIIIEDSVGRDRILIGSPIPFSKDRVRNDTNMVRKYWAKRFGNGHQYMEWYKNYYHGAEGIVVMNEQGFDRVLLGDKLADPNTGKRMFQSSGILWNDKEGWELGGAGVNTTEDGKSRSVMGVDDKDGEAVHIVALEDDTKGLIIGGANGRLMIGMSKKDGQWFQNKQAFTGIKYFDNKGKLIWEQAMDTVVNK
;
A
#
# COMPACT_ATOMS: atom_id res chain seq x y z
N MET A 1 -19.29 72.35 47.08
CA MET A 1 -19.39 71.64 45.79
C MET A 1 -20.86 71.63 45.43
N SER A 2 -21.29 72.23 44.30
CA SER A 2 -22.71 72.35 43.99
C SER A 2 -23.35 70.97 43.80
N ALA A 3 -24.60 70.80 44.22
CA ALA A 3 -25.33 69.54 44.10
C ALA A 3 -25.37 69.01 42.65
N GLU A 4 -25.37 69.91 41.66
CA GLU A 4 -25.25 69.59 40.24
C GLU A 4 -23.92 68.89 39.90
N LEU A 5 -22.81 69.32 40.52
CA LEU A 5 -21.48 68.77 40.25
C LEU A 5 -21.35 67.35 40.81
N GLN A 6 -21.96 67.08 41.99
CA GLN A 6 -22.07 65.73 42.55
C GLN A 6 -22.98 64.82 41.70
N HIS A 7 -24.09 65.36 41.20
CA HIS A 7 -25.00 64.64 40.32
C HIS A 7 -24.34 64.26 38.99
N LEU A 8 -23.61 65.19 38.36
CA LEU A 8 -22.84 64.95 37.14
C LEU A 8 -21.73 63.92 37.35
N GLN A 9 -20.98 64.00 38.45
CA GLN A 9 -19.94 63.00 38.77
C GLN A 9 -20.52 61.58 38.90
N LYS A 10 -21.69 61.45 39.55
CA LYS A 10 -22.39 60.19 39.68
C LYS A 10 -22.85 59.66 38.32
N GLN A 11 -23.42 60.52 37.46
CA GLN A 11 -23.82 60.14 36.10
C GLN A 11 -22.63 59.70 35.24
N VAL A 12 -21.50 60.39 35.30
CA VAL A 12 -20.28 60.02 34.58
C VAL A 12 -19.73 58.68 35.07
N ALA A 13 -19.76 58.42 36.38
CA ALA A 13 -19.36 57.13 36.94
C ALA A 13 -20.25 55.98 36.43
N TRP A 14 -21.57 56.19 36.38
CA TRP A 14 -22.51 55.23 35.79
C TRP A 14 -22.27 55.01 34.29
N MET A 15 -22.04 56.09 33.52
CA MET A 15 -21.72 55.97 32.09
C MET A 15 -20.44 55.17 31.84
N ARG A 16 -19.39 55.37 32.65
CA ARG A 16 -18.15 54.57 32.55
C ARG A 16 -18.41 53.09 32.80
N TRP A 17 -19.23 52.77 33.79
CA TRP A 17 -19.64 51.38 34.05
C TRP A 17 -20.43 50.77 32.90
N TYR A 18 -21.38 51.51 32.32
CA TYR A 18 -22.13 51.04 31.14
C TYR A 18 -21.23 50.81 29.93
N ILE A 19 -20.24 51.68 29.69
CA ILE A 19 -19.29 51.51 28.60
C ILE A 19 -18.42 50.26 28.82
N LEU A 20 -17.91 50.05 30.05
CA LEU A 20 -17.11 48.86 30.37
C LEU A 20 -17.93 47.58 30.23
N LEU A 21 -19.18 47.60 30.69
CA LEU A 21 -20.06 46.43 30.63
C LEU A 21 -20.46 46.10 29.18
N THR A 22 -20.85 47.10 28.40
CA THR A 22 -21.19 46.91 26.97
C THR A 22 -19.97 46.49 26.16
N SER A 23 -18.80 47.06 26.43
CA SER A 23 -17.53 46.67 25.79
C SER A 23 -17.13 45.24 26.17
N GLY A 24 -17.29 44.84 27.43
CA GLY A 24 -17.03 43.48 27.89
C GLY A 24 -17.95 42.45 27.25
N ILE A 25 -19.25 42.78 27.08
CA ILE A 25 -20.22 41.95 26.37
C ILE A 25 -19.83 41.85 24.88
N LEU A 26 -19.48 42.97 24.24
CA LEU A 26 -19.09 42.97 22.83
C LEU A 26 -17.82 42.15 22.59
N ILE A 27 -16.81 42.30 23.45
CA ILE A 27 -15.56 41.51 23.38
C ILE A 27 -15.86 40.03 23.59
N SER A 28 -16.71 39.68 24.55
CA SER A 28 -17.11 38.29 24.78
C SER A 28 -17.84 37.71 23.56
N LEU A 29 -18.76 38.45 22.95
CA LEU A 29 -19.46 38.03 21.72
C LEU A 29 -18.48 37.84 20.56
N VAL A 30 -17.51 38.73 20.39
CA VAL A 30 -16.47 38.62 19.36
C VAL A 30 -15.61 37.37 19.61
N LEU A 31 -15.16 37.15 20.85
CA LEU A 31 -14.37 35.97 21.20
C LEU A 31 -15.15 34.67 20.97
N PHE A 32 -16.43 34.62 21.34
CA PHE A 32 -17.29 33.45 21.10
C PHE A 32 -17.60 33.22 19.61
N ALA A 33 -17.71 34.28 18.80
CA ALA A 33 -17.91 34.16 17.36
C ALA A 33 -16.72 33.49 16.64
N PHE A 34 -15.52 33.59 17.21
CA PHE A 34 -14.31 32.96 16.67
C PHE A 34 -13.97 31.60 17.31
N THR A 35 -14.60 31.22 18.43
CA THR A 35 -14.54 29.85 18.92
C THR A 35 -15.55 28.99 18.16
N ASN A 36 -15.17 28.52 16.98
CA ASN A 36 -15.88 27.43 16.29
C ASN A 36 -15.23 26.09 16.68
N PRO A 37 -15.71 25.39 17.74
CA PRO A 37 -15.27 24.03 18.05
C PRO A 37 -15.70 22.98 17.00
N GLY A 38 -16.32 23.42 15.90
CA GLY A 38 -16.98 22.58 14.89
C GLY A 38 -16.28 22.49 13.54
N GLN A 39 -15.01 22.84 13.39
CA GLN A 39 -14.23 22.40 12.21
C GLN A 39 -13.83 20.93 12.33
N SER A 40 -14.78 20.05 12.64
CA SER A 40 -14.61 18.64 12.32
C SER A 40 -14.80 18.52 10.82
N PHE A 41 -13.71 18.35 10.07
CA PHE A 41 -13.86 17.82 8.71
C PHE A 41 -14.61 16.50 8.83
N GLY A 42 -15.84 16.45 8.31
CA GLY A 42 -16.63 15.23 8.24
C GLY A 42 -16.08 14.32 7.15
N ILE A 43 -16.93 13.97 6.17
CA ILE A 43 -16.51 13.15 5.03
C ILE A 43 -15.92 14.04 3.94
N ILE A 44 -14.67 13.79 3.56
CA ILE A 44 -14.07 14.35 2.34
C ILE A 44 -14.42 13.41 1.18
N ARG A 45 -15.21 13.89 0.22
CA ARG A 45 -15.51 13.18 -1.03
C ARG A 45 -14.58 13.70 -2.12
N ALA A 46 -13.66 12.86 -2.57
CA ALA A 46 -12.72 13.18 -3.63
C ALA A 46 -12.62 12.01 -4.62
N LYS A 47 -12.32 12.31 -5.89
CA LYS A 47 -11.98 11.30 -6.90
C LYS A 47 -10.54 10.81 -6.76
N GLY A 48 -9.66 11.72 -6.31
CA GLY A 48 -8.27 11.42 -6.01
C GLY A 48 -7.69 12.46 -5.06
N ILE A 49 -6.69 12.06 -4.29
CA ILE A 49 -5.92 12.90 -3.37
C ILE A 49 -4.45 12.72 -3.73
N ILE A 50 -3.74 13.84 -3.88
CA ILE A 50 -2.29 13.89 -4.02
C ILE A 50 -1.75 14.58 -2.79
N ILE A 51 -0.80 13.93 -2.12
CA ILE A 51 -0.08 14.50 -0.98
C ILE A 51 1.34 14.81 -1.44
N GLU A 52 1.71 16.09 -1.37
CA GLU A 52 3.02 16.59 -1.73
C GLU A 52 3.98 16.59 -0.53
N ASP A 53 5.29 16.50 -0.78
CA ASP A 53 6.31 16.82 0.22
C ASP A 53 6.47 18.33 0.42
N SER A 54 7.30 18.72 1.40
CA SER A 54 7.57 20.14 1.71
C SER A 54 8.17 20.97 0.56
N VAL A 55 8.61 20.32 -0.54
CA VAL A 55 9.20 20.96 -1.72
C VAL A 55 8.20 20.95 -2.89
N GLY A 56 6.97 20.46 -2.68
CA GLY A 56 5.90 20.43 -3.68
C GLY A 56 5.98 19.27 -4.65
N ARG A 57 6.64 18.16 -4.27
CA ARG A 57 6.72 16.93 -5.10
C ARG A 57 5.70 15.91 -4.61
N ASP A 58 5.00 15.24 -5.52
CA ASP A 58 4.00 14.23 -5.16
C ASP A 58 4.65 13.06 -4.38
N ARG A 59 4.02 12.57 -3.30
CA ARG A 59 4.50 11.43 -2.51
C ARG A 59 3.48 10.36 -2.21
N ILE A 60 2.23 10.75 -2.01
CA ILE A 60 1.16 9.78 -1.75
C ILE A 60 0.03 10.08 -2.73
N LEU A 61 -0.34 9.05 -3.49
CA LEU A 61 -1.43 9.09 -4.44
C LEU A 61 -2.54 8.20 -3.90
N ILE A 62 -3.75 8.73 -3.76
CA ILE A 62 -4.92 7.98 -3.28
C ILE A 62 -6.03 8.14 -4.32
N GLY A 63 -6.56 7.04 -4.84
CA GLY A 63 -7.65 7.07 -5.80
C GLY A 63 -7.97 5.70 -6.39
N SER A 64 -9.12 5.61 -7.05
CA SER A 64 -9.57 4.41 -7.77
C SER A 64 -10.04 4.78 -9.17
N PRO A 65 -9.14 4.93 -10.16
CA PRO A 65 -7.69 4.71 -10.09
C PRO A 65 -6.93 5.85 -9.39
N ILE A 66 -5.68 5.60 -8.98
CA ILE A 66 -4.80 6.64 -8.45
C ILE A 66 -4.64 7.81 -9.45
N PRO A 67 -4.51 9.05 -8.96
CA PRO A 67 -4.28 10.20 -9.84
C PRO A 67 -2.92 10.10 -10.57
N PHE A 68 -2.85 10.71 -11.76
CA PHE A 68 -1.58 10.86 -12.47
C PHE A 68 -0.63 11.75 -11.66
N SER A 69 0.65 11.38 -11.65
CA SER A 69 1.73 12.15 -11.02
C SER A 69 2.87 12.34 -12.01
N LYS A 70 3.31 13.59 -12.18
CA LYS A 70 4.49 13.92 -13.00
C LYS A 70 5.80 13.50 -12.33
N ASP A 71 5.79 13.38 -11.00
CA ASP A 71 6.97 13.07 -10.20
C ASP A 71 7.20 11.57 -10.07
N ARG A 72 6.27 10.73 -10.55
CA ARG A 72 6.34 9.27 -10.47
C ARG A 72 7.12 8.67 -11.63
N VAL A 73 8.14 7.85 -11.33
CA VAL A 73 9.01 7.22 -12.33
C VAL A 73 8.22 6.41 -13.35
N ARG A 74 7.19 5.66 -12.92
CA ARG A 74 6.38 4.83 -13.84
C ARG A 74 5.68 5.61 -14.94
N ASN A 75 5.46 6.90 -14.74
CA ASN A 75 4.76 7.78 -15.66
C ASN A 75 5.72 8.51 -16.62
N ASP A 76 7.04 8.42 -16.41
CA ASP A 76 8.06 9.06 -17.25
C ASP A 76 8.95 8.02 -17.93
N THR A 77 8.75 7.83 -19.23
CA THR A 77 9.52 6.88 -20.05
C THR A 77 11.02 7.15 -20.06
N ASN A 78 11.48 8.39 -19.90
CA ASN A 78 12.91 8.71 -19.82
C ASN A 78 13.50 8.21 -18.50
N MET A 79 12.76 8.37 -17.40
CA MET A 79 13.15 7.87 -16.09
C MET A 79 13.14 6.34 -16.05
N VAL A 80 12.13 5.71 -16.65
CA VAL A 80 12.07 4.24 -16.81
C VAL A 80 13.30 3.73 -17.59
N ARG A 81 13.67 4.38 -18.69
CA ARG A 81 14.89 4.04 -19.44
C ARG A 81 16.16 4.19 -18.59
N LYS A 82 16.27 5.29 -17.86
CA LYS A 82 17.42 5.62 -17.02
C LYS A 82 17.61 4.64 -15.86
N TYR A 83 16.53 4.20 -15.21
CA TYR A 83 16.62 3.41 -13.98
C TYR A 83 16.40 1.92 -14.18
N TRP A 84 15.46 1.52 -15.03
CA TRP A 84 15.06 0.11 -15.16
C TRP A 84 15.57 -0.55 -16.43
N ALA A 85 15.41 0.09 -17.59
CA ALA A 85 15.79 -0.52 -18.87
C ALA A 85 17.27 -0.91 -18.93
N LYS A 86 18.14 -0.14 -18.26
CA LYS A 86 19.59 -0.43 -18.16
C LYS A 86 19.95 -1.74 -17.47
N ARG A 87 19.05 -2.32 -16.64
CA ARG A 87 19.30 -3.62 -15.98
C ARG A 87 19.10 -4.79 -16.94
N PHE A 88 18.50 -4.55 -18.10
CA PHE A 88 18.26 -5.57 -19.11
C PHE A 88 19.28 -5.44 -20.24
N GLY A 89 19.78 -6.57 -20.74
CA GLY A 89 20.76 -6.57 -21.83
C GLY A 89 20.27 -5.86 -23.09
N ASN A 90 18.95 -5.87 -23.35
CA ASN A 90 18.31 -5.10 -24.41
C ASN A 90 17.27 -4.14 -23.82
N GLY A 91 17.70 -2.93 -23.47
CA GLY A 91 16.81 -1.89 -22.95
C GLY A 91 15.69 -1.47 -23.91
N HIS A 92 15.88 -1.58 -25.23
CA HIS A 92 14.82 -1.29 -26.20
C HIS A 92 13.70 -2.33 -26.11
N GLN A 93 14.06 -3.62 -26.10
CA GLN A 93 13.11 -4.71 -25.93
C GLN A 93 12.35 -4.59 -24.61
N TYR A 94 13.05 -4.25 -23.53
CA TYR A 94 12.40 -3.98 -22.24
C TYR A 94 11.32 -2.91 -22.36
N MET A 95 11.61 -1.81 -23.05
CA MET A 95 10.62 -0.73 -23.23
C MET A 95 9.42 -1.17 -24.08
N GLU A 96 9.56 -2.11 -25.01
CA GLU A 96 8.41 -2.68 -25.74
C GLU A 96 7.52 -3.52 -24.82
N TRP A 97 8.10 -4.27 -23.89
CA TRP A 97 7.31 -4.97 -22.87
C TRP A 97 6.64 -4.00 -21.91
N TYR A 98 7.40 -3.02 -21.42
CA TYR A 98 6.96 -2.04 -20.43
C TYR A 98 5.70 -1.28 -20.88
N LYS A 99 5.59 -0.92 -22.16
CA LYS A 99 4.38 -0.27 -22.73
C LYS A 99 3.08 -1.03 -22.46
N ASN A 100 3.17 -2.34 -22.29
CA ASN A 100 2.01 -3.20 -22.12
C ASN A 100 1.68 -3.47 -20.65
N TYR A 101 2.51 -3.00 -19.71
CA TYR A 101 2.31 -3.21 -18.28
C TYR A 101 1.20 -2.30 -17.76
N TYR A 102 0.50 -2.78 -16.74
CA TYR A 102 -0.39 -1.96 -15.94
C TYR A 102 0.43 -1.20 -14.88
N HIS A 103 0.43 0.13 -14.96
CA HIS A 103 1.23 0.98 -14.08
C HIS A 103 0.42 1.62 -12.95
N GLY A 104 -0.90 1.43 -12.90
CA GLY A 104 -1.78 2.09 -11.95
C GLY A 104 -1.91 1.35 -10.61
N ALA A 105 -2.89 1.78 -9.82
CA ALA A 105 -3.46 1.03 -8.70
C ALA A 105 -4.88 1.56 -8.43
N GLU A 106 -5.72 0.74 -7.82
CA GLU A 106 -7.00 1.15 -7.24
C GLU A 106 -6.84 1.19 -5.72
N GLY A 107 -6.32 2.31 -5.19
CA GLY A 107 -5.99 2.44 -3.79
C GLY A 107 -4.96 3.54 -3.51
N ILE A 108 -3.85 3.17 -2.88
CA ILE A 108 -2.81 4.06 -2.37
C ILE A 108 -1.46 3.65 -2.98
N VAL A 109 -0.69 4.64 -3.43
CA VAL A 109 0.74 4.49 -3.76
C VAL A 109 1.54 5.48 -2.93
N VAL A 110 2.55 4.97 -2.22
CA VAL A 110 3.52 5.76 -1.47
C VAL A 110 4.85 5.74 -2.23
N MET A 111 5.40 6.91 -2.52
CA MET A 111 6.63 7.09 -3.31
C MET A 111 7.77 7.65 -2.47
N ASN A 112 9.01 7.34 -2.84
CA ASN A 112 10.18 8.02 -2.28
C ASN A 112 10.47 9.35 -2.97
N GLU A 113 11.55 10.01 -2.55
CA GLU A 113 11.93 11.33 -3.05
C GLU A 113 12.21 11.39 -4.56
N GLN A 114 12.65 10.26 -5.13
CA GLN A 114 12.97 10.10 -6.54
C GLN A 114 11.75 9.67 -7.37
N GLY A 115 10.58 9.47 -6.74
CA GLY A 115 9.36 9.10 -7.45
C GLY A 115 9.17 7.60 -7.68
N PHE A 116 9.97 6.75 -7.02
CA PHE A 116 9.77 5.31 -7.07
C PHE A 116 8.67 4.90 -6.08
N ASP A 117 7.75 4.06 -6.54
CA ASP A 117 6.77 3.41 -5.66
C ASP A 117 7.52 2.58 -4.61
N ARG A 118 7.27 2.85 -3.33
CA ARG A 118 7.82 2.13 -2.18
C ARG A 118 6.83 1.13 -1.62
N VAL A 119 5.56 1.52 -1.56
CA VAL A 119 4.45 0.70 -1.11
C VAL A 119 3.25 0.98 -2.01
N LEU A 120 2.56 -0.08 -2.42
CA LEU A 120 1.24 -0.01 -3.05
C LEU A 120 0.25 -0.75 -2.15
N LEU A 121 -0.94 -0.21 -1.96
CA LEU A 121 -2.01 -0.81 -1.15
C LEU A 121 -3.36 -0.61 -1.84
N GLY A 122 -4.14 -1.66 -2.04
CA GLY A 122 -5.46 -1.56 -2.68
C GLY A 122 -5.79 -2.75 -3.59
N ASP A 123 -6.64 -2.51 -4.57
CA ASP A 123 -6.98 -3.47 -5.63
C ASP A 123 -6.21 -3.16 -6.91
N LYS A 124 -6.15 -4.14 -7.82
CA LYS A 124 -5.56 -4.06 -9.15
C LYS A 124 -4.20 -3.36 -9.10
N LEU A 125 -3.27 -3.92 -8.33
CA LEU A 125 -1.96 -3.30 -8.11
C LEU A 125 -1.08 -3.39 -9.37
N ALA A 126 -0.15 -2.43 -9.50
CA ALA A 126 0.75 -2.31 -10.64
C ALA A 126 1.53 -3.60 -10.92
N ASP A 127 1.84 -3.83 -12.19
CA ASP A 127 2.79 -4.87 -12.62
C ASP A 127 4.19 -4.60 -12.03
N PRO A 128 4.93 -5.64 -11.62
CA PRO A 128 6.32 -5.48 -11.20
C PRO A 128 7.16 -5.01 -12.39
N ASN A 129 8.28 -4.33 -12.12
CA ASN A 129 9.12 -3.77 -13.18
C ASN A 129 9.89 -4.83 -13.97
N THR A 130 9.70 -6.12 -13.66
CA THR A 130 10.31 -7.29 -14.28
C THR A 130 9.37 -8.03 -15.24
N GLY A 131 8.06 -7.75 -15.24
CA GLY A 131 7.09 -8.52 -16.03
C GLY A 131 5.63 -8.17 -15.76
N LYS A 132 4.73 -8.72 -16.58
CA LYS A 132 3.29 -8.68 -16.30
C LYS A 132 2.93 -9.63 -15.17
N ARG A 133 2.00 -9.23 -14.29
CA ARG A 133 1.42 -10.15 -13.33
C ARG A 133 0.58 -11.22 -14.03
N MET A 134 0.67 -12.44 -13.52
CA MET A 134 -0.18 -13.55 -13.94
C MET A 134 -1.59 -13.48 -13.36
N PHE A 135 -1.79 -12.71 -12.28
CA PHE A 135 -3.05 -12.58 -11.55
C PHE A 135 -3.33 -11.12 -11.21
N GLN A 136 -4.60 -10.73 -11.16
CA GLN A 136 -4.99 -9.46 -10.55
C GLN A 136 -4.72 -9.57 -9.05
N SER A 137 -3.96 -8.62 -8.48
CA SER A 137 -3.57 -8.63 -7.08
C SER A 137 -4.30 -7.52 -6.31
N SER A 138 -4.93 -7.89 -5.20
CA SER A 138 -5.49 -6.98 -4.21
C SER A 138 -4.77 -7.20 -2.88
N GLY A 139 -4.20 -6.16 -2.27
CA GLY A 139 -3.42 -6.28 -1.04
C GLY A 139 -2.38 -5.20 -0.90
N ILE A 140 -1.19 -5.58 -0.46
CA ILE A 140 -0.02 -4.70 -0.29
C ILE A 140 1.18 -5.26 -1.07
N LEU A 141 1.94 -4.38 -1.69
CA LEU A 141 3.25 -4.65 -2.28
C LEU A 141 4.29 -3.72 -1.67
N TRP A 142 5.51 -4.19 -1.47
CA TRP A 142 6.62 -3.35 -1.02
C TRP A 142 7.83 -3.52 -1.93
N ASN A 143 8.49 -2.40 -2.19
CA ASN A 143 9.58 -2.33 -3.14
C ASN A 143 10.89 -1.88 -2.49
N ASP A 144 12.00 -2.05 -3.19
CA ASP A 144 13.31 -1.48 -2.90
C ASP A 144 13.41 0.01 -3.33
N LYS A 145 14.54 0.65 -3.03
CA LYS A 145 14.68 2.12 -3.19
C LYS A 145 14.59 2.58 -4.65
N GLU A 146 14.70 1.67 -5.60
CA GLU A 146 14.55 1.91 -7.04
C GLU A 146 13.23 1.35 -7.58
N GLY A 147 12.30 0.97 -6.69
CA GLY A 147 10.97 0.50 -7.05
C GLY A 147 10.90 -0.97 -7.49
N TRP A 148 11.94 -1.78 -7.25
CA TRP A 148 11.89 -3.24 -7.50
C TRP A 148 11.10 -3.94 -6.41
N GLU A 149 10.11 -4.73 -6.80
CA GLU A 149 9.31 -5.51 -5.86
C GLU A 149 10.20 -6.45 -5.05
N LEU A 150 9.97 -6.46 -3.72
CA LEU A 150 10.62 -7.36 -2.77
C LEU A 150 9.59 -8.25 -2.05
N GLY A 151 8.37 -8.30 -2.58
CA GLY A 151 7.29 -9.09 -2.03
C GLY A 151 5.96 -8.35 -1.93
N GLY A 152 4.99 -9.07 -1.38
CA GLY A 152 3.63 -8.60 -1.20
C GLY A 152 2.80 -9.55 -0.36
N ALA A 153 1.62 -9.08 0.06
CA ALA A 153 0.64 -9.89 0.75
C ALA A 153 -0.76 -9.49 0.30
N GLY A 154 -1.62 -10.46 0.02
CA GLY A 154 -2.96 -10.16 -0.48
C GLY A 154 -3.73 -11.36 -1.01
N VAL A 155 -4.68 -11.05 -1.88
CA VAL A 155 -5.49 -11.99 -2.63
C VAL A 155 -5.24 -11.78 -4.11
N ASN A 156 -4.83 -12.85 -4.77
CA ASN A 156 -4.71 -12.91 -6.21
C ASN A 156 -5.98 -13.54 -6.81
N THR A 157 -6.50 -12.94 -7.87
CA THR A 157 -7.66 -13.46 -8.61
C THR A 157 -7.18 -14.13 -9.90
N THR A 158 -7.54 -15.40 -10.08
CA THR A 158 -7.23 -16.20 -11.28
C THR A 158 -8.09 -15.77 -12.47
N GLU A 159 -7.74 -16.21 -13.68
CA GLU A 159 -8.54 -15.94 -14.88
C GLU A 159 -9.97 -16.49 -14.79
N ASP A 160 -10.17 -17.61 -14.08
CA ASP A 160 -11.48 -18.20 -13.79
C ASP A 160 -12.18 -17.59 -12.56
N GLY A 161 -11.64 -16.49 -12.01
CA GLY A 161 -12.28 -15.70 -10.95
C GLY A 161 -12.12 -16.26 -9.54
N LYS A 162 -11.24 -17.25 -9.33
CA LYS A 162 -10.98 -17.84 -8.00
C LYS A 162 -9.93 -17.04 -7.25
N SER A 163 -10.06 -17.03 -5.93
CA SER A 163 -9.17 -16.30 -5.03
C SER A 163 -8.04 -17.18 -4.49
N ARG A 164 -6.83 -16.64 -4.46
CA ARG A 164 -5.63 -17.22 -3.85
C ARG A 164 -5.08 -16.24 -2.83
N SER A 165 -5.12 -16.59 -1.55
CA SER A 165 -4.46 -15.75 -0.53
C SER A 165 -2.98 -16.10 -0.49
N VAL A 166 -2.14 -15.08 -0.64
CA VAL A 166 -0.69 -15.27 -0.74
C VAL A 166 0.06 -14.20 0.04
N MET A 167 1.22 -14.57 0.56
CA MET A 167 2.23 -13.65 1.06
C MET A 167 3.60 -14.15 0.60
N GLY A 168 4.37 -13.30 -0.07
CA GLY A 168 5.70 -13.60 -0.55
C GLY A 168 6.70 -12.53 -0.11
N VAL A 169 7.92 -12.93 0.21
CA VAL A 169 9.08 -12.04 0.38
C VAL A 169 10.17 -12.51 -0.56
N ASP A 170 10.74 -11.56 -1.29
CA ASP A 170 11.83 -11.81 -2.23
C ASP A 170 13.16 -11.36 -1.64
N ASP A 171 14.24 -12.00 -2.08
CA ASP A 171 15.62 -11.56 -1.88
C ASP A 171 16.33 -11.33 -3.22
N LYS A 172 17.67 -11.22 -3.18
CA LYS A 172 18.48 -10.99 -4.39
C LYS A 172 18.43 -12.13 -5.41
N ASP A 173 18.09 -13.35 -4.98
CA ASP A 173 18.09 -14.56 -5.78
C ASP A 173 16.66 -14.94 -6.25
N GLY A 174 15.63 -14.23 -5.78
CA GLY A 174 14.23 -14.40 -6.19
C GLY A 174 13.31 -14.56 -4.99
N GLU A 175 12.24 -15.36 -5.15
CA GLU A 175 11.32 -15.67 -4.05
C GLU A 175 12.04 -16.40 -2.92
N ALA A 176 12.08 -15.78 -1.74
CA ALA A 176 12.77 -16.31 -0.56
C ALA A 176 11.79 -17.08 0.34
N VAL A 177 10.64 -16.49 0.68
CA VAL A 177 9.62 -17.16 1.51
C VAL A 177 8.23 -16.86 1.00
N HIS A 178 7.45 -17.91 0.74
CA HIS A 178 6.08 -17.81 0.24
C HIS A 178 5.12 -18.60 1.14
N ILE A 179 4.02 -17.96 1.55
CA ILE A 179 2.89 -18.58 2.25
C ILE A 179 1.68 -18.53 1.31
N VAL A 180 1.09 -19.69 1.02
CA VAL A 180 -0.02 -19.79 0.06
C VAL A 180 -1.23 -20.49 0.66
N ALA A 181 -2.39 -19.97 0.29
CA ALA A 181 -3.66 -20.65 0.35
C ALA A 181 -4.34 -20.63 -1.02
N LEU A 182 -4.21 -21.75 -1.75
CA LEU A 182 -4.74 -21.90 -3.10
C LEU A 182 -6.18 -22.38 -3.09
N GLU A 183 -6.86 -22.14 -4.19
CA GLU A 183 -8.25 -22.47 -4.51
C GLU A 183 -8.51 -23.97 -4.66
N ASP A 184 -7.44 -24.77 -4.76
CA ASP A 184 -7.49 -26.22 -4.99
C ASP A 184 -7.16 -27.04 -3.73
N ASP A 185 -7.35 -26.41 -2.56
CA ASP A 185 -7.02 -26.91 -1.23
C ASP A 185 -5.53 -27.03 -0.90
N THR A 186 -4.61 -26.73 -1.83
CA THR A 186 -3.18 -26.64 -1.51
C THR A 186 -2.90 -25.48 -0.56
N LYS A 187 -2.25 -25.75 0.57
CA LYS A 187 -1.79 -24.77 1.56
C LYS A 187 -0.32 -25.03 1.86
N GLY A 188 0.52 -24.00 1.92
CA GLY A 188 1.93 -24.24 2.22
C GLY A 188 2.76 -23.03 2.61
N LEU A 189 3.85 -23.31 3.32
CA LEU A 189 5.00 -22.45 3.54
C LEU A 189 6.16 -22.98 2.72
N ILE A 190 6.75 -22.12 1.90
CA ILE A 190 7.86 -22.42 1.00
C ILE A 190 9.02 -21.51 1.39
N ILE A 191 10.19 -22.08 1.59
CA ILE A 191 11.43 -21.36 1.88
C ILE A 191 12.45 -21.75 0.81
N GLY A 192 12.81 -20.80 -0.04
CA GLY A 192 13.80 -20.95 -1.10
C GLY A 192 15.21 -20.58 -0.63
N GLY A 193 16.20 -21.10 -1.35
CA GLY A 193 17.60 -20.72 -1.20
C GLY A 193 18.46 -21.31 -2.31
N ALA A 194 19.75 -20.93 -2.34
CA ALA A 194 20.67 -21.31 -3.43
C ALA A 194 20.79 -22.83 -3.67
N ASN A 195 20.58 -23.64 -2.62
CA ASN A 195 20.71 -25.09 -2.68
C ASN A 195 19.41 -25.83 -2.99
N GLY A 196 18.26 -25.15 -2.97
CA GLY A 196 16.97 -25.79 -3.13
C GLY A 196 15.85 -25.08 -2.36
N ARG A 197 14.76 -25.81 -2.10
CA ARG A 197 13.60 -25.26 -1.40
C ARG A 197 13.01 -26.25 -0.41
N LEU A 198 12.66 -25.76 0.77
CA LEU A 198 11.88 -26.46 1.78
C LEU A 198 10.40 -26.10 1.59
N MET A 199 9.53 -27.10 1.64
CA MET A 199 8.09 -26.94 1.51
C MET A 199 7.40 -27.67 2.64
N ILE A 200 6.57 -26.96 3.40
CA ILE A 200 5.75 -27.50 4.49
C ILE A 200 4.29 -27.23 4.14
N GLY A 201 3.44 -28.24 4.18
CA GLY A 201 2.01 -28.02 3.99
C GLY A 201 1.27 -29.23 3.45
N MET A 202 0.17 -28.95 2.76
CA MET A 202 -0.74 -29.92 2.20
C MET A 202 -1.04 -29.62 0.73
N SER A 203 -1.28 -30.66 -0.05
CA SER A 203 -1.60 -30.53 -1.47
C SER A 203 -2.56 -31.62 -1.92
N LYS A 204 -3.41 -31.29 -2.87
CA LYS A 204 -4.31 -32.23 -3.54
C LYS A 204 -3.54 -33.32 -4.28
N LYS A 205 -4.26 -34.36 -4.73
CA LYS A 205 -3.75 -35.35 -5.68
C LYS A 205 -3.24 -34.66 -6.95
N ASP A 206 -2.10 -35.12 -7.47
CA ASP A 206 -1.45 -34.57 -8.66
C ASP A 206 -1.06 -33.08 -8.51
N GLY A 207 -0.73 -32.69 -7.28
CA GLY A 207 -0.32 -31.34 -6.90
C GLY A 207 1.03 -30.96 -7.50
N GLN A 208 1.05 -29.88 -8.29
CA GLN A 208 2.27 -29.40 -8.97
C GLN A 208 3.29 -28.80 -8.01
N TRP A 209 2.83 -28.12 -6.96
CA TRP A 209 3.70 -27.48 -5.97
C TRP A 209 4.55 -28.50 -5.22
N PHE A 210 3.91 -29.53 -4.66
CA PHE A 210 4.56 -30.58 -3.85
C PHE A 210 5.01 -31.80 -4.69
N GLN A 211 4.85 -31.75 -6.02
CA GLN A 211 5.22 -32.82 -6.96
C GLN A 211 4.74 -34.21 -6.49
N ASN A 212 3.47 -34.33 -6.10
CA ASN A 212 2.90 -35.50 -5.45
C ASN A 212 1.83 -36.18 -6.33
N LYS A 213 1.85 -37.52 -6.38
CA LYS A 213 0.85 -38.33 -7.12
C LYS A 213 -0.43 -38.62 -6.34
N GLN A 214 -0.35 -38.59 -5.01
CA GLN A 214 -1.48 -38.74 -4.08
C GLN A 214 -1.60 -37.48 -3.25
N ALA A 215 -2.75 -37.22 -2.62
CA ALA A 215 -2.86 -36.11 -1.68
C ALA A 215 -1.75 -36.18 -0.62
N PHE A 216 -1.17 -35.03 -0.29
CA PHE A 216 0.02 -34.93 0.54
C PHE A 216 -0.24 -34.02 1.74
N THR A 217 0.33 -34.37 2.89
CA THR A 217 0.47 -33.49 4.04
C THR A 217 1.81 -33.80 4.69
N GLY A 218 2.65 -32.79 4.89
CA GLY A 218 3.97 -32.98 5.49
C GLY A 218 5.01 -31.99 4.97
N ILE A 219 6.25 -32.45 4.91
CA ILE A 219 7.42 -31.63 4.56
C ILE A 219 8.17 -32.28 3.39
N LYS A 220 8.61 -31.47 2.42
CA LYS A 220 9.50 -31.88 1.33
C LYS A 220 10.66 -30.93 1.20
N TYR A 221 11.83 -31.46 0.86
CA TYR A 221 12.99 -30.70 0.46
C TYR A 221 13.40 -31.10 -0.96
N PHE A 222 13.47 -30.12 -1.85
CA PHE A 222 13.93 -30.26 -3.23
C PHE A 222 15.28 -29.56 -3.38
N ASP A 223 16.18 -30.12 -4.17
CA ASP A 223 17.40 -29.42 -4.57
C ASP A 223 17.12 -28.27 -5.57
N ASN A 224 18.16 -27.52 -5.93
CA ASN A 224 18.08 -26.43 -6.89
C ASN A 224 17.78 -26.88 -8.34
N LYS A 225 17.75 -28.19 -8.62
CA LYS A 225 17.31 -28.77 -9.90
C LYS A 225 15.86 -29.24 -9.84
N GLY A 226 15.18 -29.04 -8.72
CA GLY A 226 13.79 -29.47 -8.50
C GLY A 226 13.66 -30.98 -8.24
N LYS A 227 14.76 -31.70 -7.97
CA LYS A 227 14.72 -33.11 -7.59
C LYS A 227 14.40 -33.23 -6.11
N LEU A 228 13.45 -34.12 -5.76
CA LEU A 228 13.15 -34.44 -4.37
C LEU A 228 14.36 -35.13 -3.72
N ILE A 229 14.83 -34.56 -2.61
CA ILE A 229 15.97 -35.08 -1.83
C ILE A 229 15.48 -35.72 -0.52
N TRP A 230 14.46 -35.13 0.11
CA TRP A 230 13.92 -35.61 1.37
C TRP A 230 12.43 -35.31 1.50
N GLU A 231 11.70 -36.20 2.15
CA GLU A 231 10.26 -36.08 2.43
C GLU A 231 9.93 -36.66 3.80
N GLN A 232 9.04 -35.99 4.53
CA GLN A 232 8.37 -36.51 5.71
C GLN A 232 6.86 -36.32 5.53
N ALA A 233 6.15 -37.39 5.20
CA ALA A 233 4.70 -37.39 5.23
C ALA A 233 4.21 -37.41 6.69
N MET A 234 3.12 -36.69 6.96
CA MET A 234 2.37 -36.83 8.20
C MET A 234 1.30 -37.89 7.99
N ASP A 235 1.22 -38.87 8.89
CA ASP A 235 0.19 -39.90 8.81
C ASP A 235 -1.18 -39.24 8.94
N THR A 236 -1.96 -39.28 7.87
CA THR A 236 -3.40 -39.02 7.93
C THR A 236 -4.05 -40.26 8.53
N VAL A 237 -3.86 -40.50 9.83
CA VAL A 237 -4.68 -41.48 10.56
C VAL A 237 -6.08 -40.88 10.65
N VAL A 238 -6.86 -41.08 9.61
CA VAL A 238 -8.31 -41.00 9.71
C VAL A 238 -8.72 -42.22 10.52
N ASN A 239 -8.70 -42.09 11.85
CA ASN A 239 -9.52 -42.96 12.68
C ASN A 239 -10.97 -42.68 12.26
N LYS A 240 -11.53 -43.61 11.49
CA LYS A 240 -12.96 -43.66 11.17
C LYS A 240 -13.78 -43.79 12.44
#